data_AF-A0A645CPM6-F1
#
_entry.id   AF-A0A645CPM6-F1
#
_cell.length_a   1.000
_cell.length_b   1.000
_cell.length_c   1.000
_cell.angle_alpha   90.00
_cell.angle_beta   90.00
_cell.angle_gamma   90.00
#
_symmetry.space_group_name_H-M   'P 1'
#
loop_
_entity.id
_entity.type
_entity.pdbx_description
1 polymer ?
#
loop_
_entity_poly.entity_id
_entity_poly.type
_entity_poly.pdbx_seq_one_letter_code
_entity_poly.pdbx_strand_id
1 'polypeptide(L)'
;MCEILAQSACVLLGDNMTGNITPMYTGLNNVRFKASVRPGDTFITECRITKSRPPFYFAEGKGTVNDVLCVKAEFSFAVIGE
;
A
#
# COMPACT_ATOMS: atom_id res chain seq x y z
N MET A 1 6.84 2.67 6.93
CA MET A 1 7.06 2.32 5.51
C MET A 1 5.98 1.38 4.97
N CYS A 2 5.72 0.22 5.61
CA CYS A 2 4.59 -0.62 5.17
C CYS A 2 3.25 0.10 5.24
N GLU A 3 3.00 0.82 6.35
CA GLU A 3 1.75 1.55 6.54
C GLU A 3 1.51 2.64 5.48
N ILE A 4 2.51 3.48 5.22
CA ILE A 4 2.39 4.53 4.18
C ILE A 4 2.22 3.93 2.77
N LEU A 5 2.82 2.77 2.45
CA LEU A 5 2.55 2.07 1.19
C LEU A 5 1.11 1.56 1.13
N ALA A 6 0.62 0.98 2.22
CA ALA A 6 -0.73 0.46 2.31
C ALA A 6 -1.77 1.58 2.16
N GLN A 7 -1.61 2.69 2.89
CA GLN A 7 -2.48 3.85 2.78
C GLN A 7 -2.41 4.50 1.39
N SER A 8 -1.22 4.55 0.76
CA SER A 8 -1.08 5.03 -0.62
C SER A 8 -1.88 4.15 -1.60
N ALA A 9 -1.90 2.83 -1.38
CA ALA A 9 -2.69 1.91 -2.20
C ALA A 9 -4.21 2.10 -2.03
N CYS A 10 -4.68 2.54 -0.86
CA CYS A 10 -6.11 2.81 -0.63
C CYS A 10 -6.66 3.92 -1.54
N VAL A 11 -5.82 4.86 -2.00
CA VAL A 11 -6.24 5.88 -2.99
C VAL A 11 -6.71 5.23 -4.30
N LEU A 12 -6.09 4.12 -4.70
CA LEU A 12 -6.48 3.35 -5.89
C LEU A 12 -7.78 2.57 -5.70
N LEU A 13 -8.27 2.43 -4.46
CA LEU A 13 -9.52 1.76 -4.12
C LEU A 13 -10.69 2.75 -3.97
N GLY A 14 -10.46 4.05 -4.15
CA GLY A 14 -11.44 5.11 -3.86
C GLY A 14 -12.81 4.91 -4.50
N ASP A 15 -12.87 4.45 -5.75
CA ASP A 15 -14.15 4.19 -6.45
C ASP A 15 -14.97 3.05 -5.80
N ASN A 16 -14.32 2.17 -5.04
CA ASN A 16 -14.94 1.07 -4.31
C ASN A 16 -15.30 1.43 -2.87
N MET A 17 -14.99 2.66 -2.43
CA MET A 17 -15.20 3.16 -1.07
C MET A 17 -16.30 4.24 -1.03
N THR A 18 -17.51 3.90 -1.48
CA THR A 18 -18.67 4.81 -1.39
C THR A 18 -19.39 4.62 -0.05
N GLY A 19 -19.55 5.70 0.73
CA GLY A 19 -20.22 5.67 2.04
C GLY A 19 -19.27 5.35 3.20
N ASN A 20 -19.77 4.72 4.26
CA ASN A 20 -18.96 4.30 5.41
C ASN A 20 -18.21 3.00 5.11
N ILE A 21 -17.27 3.05 4.18
CA ILE A 21 -16.43 1.92 3.79
C ILE A 21 -14.98 2.22 4.15
N THR A 22 -14.38 1.34 4.93
CA THR A 22 -12.97 1.45 5.36
C THR A 22 -12.19 0.24 4.85
N PRO A 23 -11.13 0.41 4.03
CA PRO A 23 -10.23 -0.67 3.66
C PRO A 23 -9.52 -1.21 4.91
N MET A 24 -9.92 -2.40 5.31
CA MET A 24 -9.30 -3.13 6.41
C MET A 24 -8.04 -3.81 5.89
N TYR A 25 -6.91 -3.49 6.49
CA TYR A 25 -5.62 -4.07 6.12
C TYR A 25 -5.53 -5.52 6.62
N THR A 26 -5.51 -6.50 5.71
CA THR A 26 -5.68 -7.93 6.06
C THR A 26 -4.41 -8.76 6.00
N GLY A 27 -3.41 -8.33 5.23
CA GLY A 27 -2.24 -9.16 4.99
C GLY A 27 -1.08 -8.39 4.41
N LEU A 28 0.12 -8.86 4.74
CA LEU A 28 1.39 -8.28 4.33
C LEU A 28 2.36 -9.40 4.01
N ASN A 29 2.83 -9.44 2.76
CA ASN A 29 3.70 -10.48 2.23
C ASN A 29 4.94 -9.87 1.57
N ASN A 30 5.99 -10.68 1.47
CA ASN A 30 7.21 -10.37 0.71
C ASN A 30 7.86 -9.00 1.02
N VAL A 31 7.67 -8.50 2.25
CA VAL A 31 8.27 -7.23 2.69
C VAL A 31 9.78 -7.37 2.69
N ARG A 32 10.45 -6.42 2.05
CA ARG A 32 11.91 -6.31 2.06
C ARG A 32 12.28 -4.85 2.26
N PHE A 33 12.96 -4.58 3.38
CA PHE A 33 13.64 -3.31 3.62
C PHE A 33 15.04 -3.40 3.03
N LYS A 34 15.40 -2.39 2.24
CA LYS A 34 16.62 -2.37 1.43
C LYS A 34 17.54 -1.22 1.79
N ALA A 35 16.98 -0.09 2.22
CA ALA A 35 17.71 1.07 2.70
C ALA A 35 16.90 1.82 3.76
N SER A 36 17.58 2.56 4.62
CA SER A 36 16.95 3.42 5.62
C SER A 36 16.45 4.72 5.00
N VAL A 37 15.29 5.19 5.44
CA VAL A 37 14.78 6.55 5.20
C VAL A 37 15.12 7.42 6.40
N ARG A 38 15.55 8.65 6.18
CA ARG A 38 16.04 9.60 7.19
C ARG A 38 15.23 10.90 7.18
N PRO A 39 15.23 11.68 8.28
CA PRO A 39 14.65 13.01 8.28
C PRO A 39 15.23 13.87 7.15
N GLY A 40 14.36 14.57 6.41
CA GLY A 40 14.72 15.35 5.23
C GLY A 40 14.59 14.61 3.89
N ASP A 41 14.45 13.28 3.91
CA ASP A 41 14.22 12.52 2.69
C ASP A 41 12.81 12.76 2.13
N THR A 42 12.71 12.84 0.80
CA THR A 42 11.42 12.71 0.11
C THR A 42 11.19 11.24 -0.20
N PHE A 43 10.23 10.63 0.49
CA PHE A 43 9.87 9.23 0.30
C PHE A 43 8.76 9.10 -0.75
N ILE A 44 9.11 8.56 -1.92
CA ILE A 44 8.18 8.37 -3.04
C ILE A 44 7.58 6.98 -2.97
N THR A 45 6.25 6.89 -2.93
CA THR A 45 5.50 5.63 -3.00
C THR A 45 4.97 5.40 -4.42
N GLU A 46 5.10 4.17 -4.89
CA GLU A 46 4.45 3.69 -6.12
C GLU A 46 3.75 2.38 -5.78
N CYS A 47 2.43 2.37 -5.96
CA CYS A 47 1.57 1.23 -5.64
C CYS A 47 0.76 0.81 -6.86
N ARG A 48 0.39 -0.47 -6.92
CA ARG A 48 -0.41 -1.05 -7.99
C ARG A 48 -1.36 -2.11 -7.44
N ILE A 49 -2.63 -2.07 -7.82
CA ILE A 49 -3.56 -3.19 -7.59
C ILE A 49 -3.18 -4.34 -8.52
N THR A 50 -2.83 -5.49 -7.95
CA THR A 50 -2.42 -6.69 -8.69
C THR A 50 -3.57 -7.64 -8.92
N LYS A 51 -4.60 -7.61 -8.06
CA LYS A 51 -5.76 -8.48 -8.14
C LYS A 51 -6.95 -7.93 -7.36
N SER A 52 -8.14 -8.06 -7.93
CA SER A 52 -9.41 -7.68 -7.28
C SER A 52 -10.35 -8.89 -7.21
N ARG A 53 -10.85 -9.19 -6.01
CA ARG A 53 -11.87 -10.21 -5.71
C ARG A 53 -12.76 -9.69 -4.57
N PRO A 54 -13.68 -8.75 -4.84
CA PRO A 54 -14.47 -8.09 -3.80
C PRO A 54 -15.06 -9.10 -2.78
N PRO A 55 -14.93 -8.85 -1.46
CA PRO A 55 -14.43 -7.61 -0.85
C PRO A 55 -12.89 -7.52 -0.75
N PHE A 56 -12.14 -8.50 -1.25
CA PHE A 56 -10.68 -8.56 -1.13
C PHE A 56 -9.93 -7.93 -2.31
N TYR A 57 -8.92 -7.14 -2.01
CA TYR A 57 -8.05 -6.48 -2.98
C TYR A 57 -6.60 -6.74 -2.62
N PHE A 58 -5.77 -6.98 -3.62
CA PHE A 58 -4.34 -7.26 -3.46
C PHE A 58 -3.57 -6.22 -4.25
N ALA A 59 -2.51 -5.72 -3.64
CA ALA A 59 -1.67 -4.70 -4.23
C ALA A 59 -0.20 -4.96 -3.90
N GLU A 60 0.67 -4.39 -4.72
CA GLU A 60 2.10 -4.32 -4.46
C GLU A 60 2.51 -2.84 -4.39
N GLY A 61 3.61 -2.57 -3.70
CA GLY A 61 4.19 -1.24 -3.75
C GLY A 61 5.67 -1.22 -3.39
N LYS A 62 6.31 -0.16 -3.88
CA LYS A 62 7.70 0.17 -3.63
C LYS A 62 7.82 1.59 -3.09
N GLY A 63 8.78 1.78 -2.20
CA GLY A 63 9.14 3.07 -1.64
C GLY A 63 10.59 3.40 -1.99
N THR A 64 10.83 4.60 -2.51
CA THR A 64 12.17 5.05 -2.93
C THR A 64 12.53 6.40 -2.33
N VAL A 65 13.84 6.64 -2.18
CA VAL A 65 14.42 7.95 -1.87
C VAL A 65 15.54 8.18 -2.87
N ASN A 66 15.52 9.29 -3.62
CA ASN A 66 16.50 9.58 -4.67
C ASN A 66 16.73 8.38 -5.61
N ASP A 67 15.64 7.77 -6.09
CA ASP A 67 15.61 6.56 -6.93
C ASP A 67 16.18 5.27 -6.30
N VAL A 68 16.65 5.31 -5.05
CA VAL A 68 17.10 4.14 -4.30
C VAL A 68 15.91 3.43 -3.69
N LEU A 69 15.77 2.13 -3.95
CA LEU A 69 14.74 1.30 -3.33
C LEU A 69 14.97 1.17 -1.82
N CYS A 70 14.05 1.70 -1.01
CA CYS A 70 14.07 1.61 0.45
C CYS A 70 13.22 0.46 0.96
N VAL A 71 12.05 0.22 0.34
CA VAL A 71 11.13 -0.86 0.72
C VAL A 71 10.38 -1.38 -0.50
N LYS A 72 10.06 -2.67 -0.50
CA LYS A 72 8.98 -3.23 -1.33
C LYS A 72 8.13 -4.19 -0.51
N ALA A 73 6.85 -4.29 -0.84
CA ALA A 73 5.92 -5.17 -0.15
C ALA A 73 4.72 -5.52 -1.06
N GLU A 74 4.09 -6.64 -0.74
CA GLU A 74 2.76 -7.02 -1.23
C GLU A 74 1.78 -6.93 -0.05
N PHE A 75 0.59 -6.40 -0.28
CA PHE A 75 -0.40 -6.17 0.75
C PHE A 75 -1.80 -6.52 0.25
N SER A 76 -2.68 -6.86 1.18
CA SER A 76 -4.09 -7.14 0.89
C SER A 76 -5.03 -6.36 1.80
N PHE A 77 -6.19 -6.01 1.26
CA PHE A 77 -7.23 -5.27 1.93
C PHE A 77 -8.57 -5.99 1.81
N ALA A 78 -9.42 -5.85 2.81
CA ALA A 78 -10.85 -6.11 2.71
C ALA A 78 -11.57 -4.75 2.74
N VAL A 79 -12.28 -4.42 1.66
CA VAL A 79 -13.06 -3.19 1.55
C VAL A 79 -14.48 -3.52 1.97
N ILE A 80 -14.79 -3.27 3.24
CA ILE A 80 -16.07 -3.61 3.87
C ILE A 80 -16.65 -2.37 4.56
N GLY A 81 -17.97 -2.32 4.68
CA GLY A 81 -18.66 -1.27 5.43
C GLY A 81 -18.53 -1.48 6.95
N GLU A 82 -18.66 -0.39 7.71
CA GLU A 82 -18.86 -0.43 9.18
C GLU A 82 -20.25 -0.92 9.59
#